data_AF-A0A150AHU8-F1
#
_entry.id   AF-A0A150AHU8-F1
#
_cell.length_a   1.000
_cell.length_b   1.000
_cell.length_c   1.000
_cell.angle_alpha   90.00
_cell.angle_beta   90.00
_cell.angle_gamma   90.00
#
_symmetry.space_group_name_H-M   'P 1'
#
loop_
_entity.id
_entity.type
_entity.pdbx_description
1 polymer ?
#
loop_
_entity_poly.entity_id
_entity_poly.type
_entity_poly.pdbx_seq_one_letter_code
_entity_poly.pdbx_strand_id
1 'polypeptide(L)'
;MIDWDQEDDDDQLLPLVEELSRNPESEIMEFDNILAEKLYELDGKEYAKNIDPEFAYGNPEGYFSMDLFLYTRCCVVANGKGFYENVLQNPTKMPKGYDYEPLLEVGFSSFHLKTKKSFDEYLDNRQMSVSWETYSNKSKW
;
A
#
# COMPACT_ATOMS: atom_id res chain seq x y z
N MET A 1 -11.77 -7.63 3.62
CA MET A 1 -10.77 -7.60 4.71
C MET A 1 -9.89 -8.80 4.47
N ILE A 2 -8.57 -8.63 4.50
CA ILE A 2 -7.61 -9.73 4.33
C ILE A 2 -7.88 -10.83 5.34
N ASP A 3 -7.74 -12.08 4.89
CA ASP A 3 -7.81 -13.26 5.73
C ASP A 3 -6.38 -13.74 6.02
N TRP A 4 -5.80 -13.25 7.12
CA TRP A 4 -4.41 -13.52 7.48
C TRP A 4 -4.10 -15.01 7.79
N ASP A 5 -5.11 -15.88 7.77
CA ASP A 5 -4.96 -17.33 7.96
C ASP A 5 -4.69 -18.11 6.65
N GLN A 6 -4.69 -17.46 5.47
CA GLN A 6 -4.32 -18.11 4.19
C GLN A 6 -2.83 -17.92 3.84
N GLU A 7 -2.17 -19.00 3.40
CA GLU A 7 -0.71 -19.09 3.25
C GLU A 7 -0.12 -18.36 2.02
N ASP A 8 -0.94 -17.99 1.02
CA ASP A 8 -0.48 -17.27 -0.18
C ASP A 8 -1.23 -15.93 -0.36
N ASP A 9 -0.53 -14.82 -0.08
CA ASP A 9 -1.07 -13.46 -0.14
C ASP A 9 -1.59 -13.07 -1.55
N ASP A 10 -0.98 -13.63 -2.61
CA ASP A 10 -1.36 -13.40 -4.01
C ASP A 10 -2.75 -13.98 -4.33
N ASP A 11 -3.08 -15.15 -3.79
CA ASP A 11 -4.38 -15.81 -3.98
C ASP A 11 -5.51 -15.04 -3.29
N GLN A 12 -5.20 -14.32 -2.21
CA GLN A 12 -6.17 -13.50 -1.49
C GLN A 12 -6.60 -12.25 -2.28
N LEU A 13 -5.75 -11.76 -3.17
CA LEU A 13 -6.03 -10.59 -4.00
C LEU A 13 -6.72 -10.94 -5.32
N LEU A 14 -6.71 -12.21 -5.74
CA LEU A 14 -7.37 -12.65 -6.98
C LEU A 14 -8.83 -12.16 -7.08
N PRO A 15 -9.69 -12.27 -6.04
CA PRO A 15 -11.05 -11.77 -6.13
C PRO A 15 -11.13 -10.25 -6.35
N LEU A 16 -10.22 -9.48 -5.74
CA LEU A 16 -10.15 -8.03 -5.92
C LEU A 16 -9.67 -7.67 -7.32
N VAL A 17 -8.65 -8.36 -7.83
CA VAL A 17 -8.12 -8.17 -9.19
C VAL A 17 -9.18 -8.51 -10.24
N GLU A 18 -9.86 -9.64 -10.08
CA GLU A 18 -10.93 -10.05 -10.98
C GLU A 18 -12.09 -9.05 -10.99
N GLU A 19 -12.51 -8.58 -9.82
CA GLU A 19 -13.60 -7.60 -9.73
C GLU A 19 -13.21 -6.26 -10.33
N LEU A 20 -12.04 -5.72 -9.96
CA LEU A 20 -11.56 -4.43 -10.48
C LEU A 20 -11.33 -4.47 -12.00
N SER A 21 -10.91 -5.61 -12.56
CA SER A 21 -10.73 -5.78 -14.02
C SER A 21 -12.02 -5.62 -14.84
N ARG A 22 -13.19 -5.81 -14.21
CA ARG A 22 -14.51 -5.65 -14.85
C ARG A 22 -14.88 -4.18 -15.02
N ASN A 23 -14.29 -3.28 -14.23
CA ASN A 23 -14.55 -1.85 -14.26
C ASN A 23 -13.88 -1.17 -15.48
N PRO A 24 -14.28 0.07 -15.83
CA PRO A 24 -13.56 0.89 -16.82
C PRO A 24 -12.08 1.08 -16.47
N GLU A 25 -11.20 1.22 -17.47
CA GLU A 25 -9.75 1.45 -17.25
C GLU A 25 -9.50 2.65 -16.31
N SER A 26 -10.31 3.71 -16.41
CA SER A 26 -10.22 4.88 -15.53
C SER A 26 -10.46 4.58 -14.06
N GLU A 27 -11.36 3.64 -13.73
CA GLU A 27 -11.60 3.22 -12.34
C GLU A 27 -10.47 2.34 -11.80
N ILE A 28 -9.81 1.57 -12.67
CA ILE A 28 -8.59 0.83 -12.32
C ILE A 28 -7.47 1.82 -11.98
N MET A 29 -7.31 2.91 -12.76
CA MET A 29 -6.33 3.95 -12.44
C MET A 29 -6.67 4.70 -11.15
N GLU A 30 -7.96 4.95 -10.91
CA GLU A 30 -8.42 5.63 -9.70
C GLU A 30 -8.14 4.80 -8.43
N PHE A 31 -8.14 3.46 -8.54
CA PHE A 31 -7.71 2.59 -7.44
C PHE A 31 -6.29 2.94 -6.97
N ASP A 32 -5.33 3.04 -7.89
CA ASP A 32 -3.95 3.40 -7.57
C ASP A 32 -3.82 4.82 -7.03
N ASN A 33 -4.60 5.77 -7.57
CA ASN A 33 -4.64 7.14 -7.05
C ASN A 33 -5.13 7.16 -5.60
N ILE A 34 -6.25 6.50 -5.29
CA ILE A 34 -6.79 6.40 -3.94
C ILE A 34 -5.80 5.69 -3.02
N LEU A 35 -5.20 4.58 -3.46
CA LEU A 35 -4.20 3.86 -2.68
C LEU A 35 -3.02 4.78 -2.36
N ALA A 36 -2.50 5.50 -3.34
CA ALA A 36 -1.41 6.44 -3.14
C ALA A 36 -1.74 7.54 -2.13
N GLU A 37 -2.95 8.13 -2.20
CA GLU A 37 -3.41 9.11 -1.21
C GLU A 37 -3.46 8.53 0.21
N LYS A 38 -3.94 7.28 0.38
CA LYS A 38 -3.98 6.63 1.69
C LYS A 38 -2.59 6.36 2.23
N LEU A 39 -1.68 5.84 1.40
CA LEU A 39 -0.30 5.56 1.78
C LEU A 39 0.48 6.85 2.07
N TYR A 40 0.23 7.92 1.32
CA TYR A 40 0.82 9.24 1.52
C TYR A 40 0.42 9.86 2.87
N GLU A 41 -0.83 9.65 3.30
CA GLU A 41 -1.28 10.10 4.63
C GLU A 41 -0.59 9.38 5.78
N LEU A 42 -0.15 8.14 5.56
CA LEU A 42 0.61 7.37 6.55
C LEU A 42 2.13 7.54 6.39
N ASP A 43 2.61 8.25 5.36
CA ASP A 43 4.03 8.53 5.15
C ASP A 43 4.51 9.61 6.13
N GLY A 44 5.14 9.21 7.23
CA GLY A 44 5.62 10.18 8.21
C GLY A 44 6.41 9.57 9.36
N LYS A 45 7.24 10.40 9.98
CA LYS A 45 8.20 10.00 11.02
C LYS A 45 7.55 9.30 12.21
N GLU A 46 6.36 9.74 12.63
CA GLU A 46 5.66 9.14 13.76
C GLU A 46 5.13 7.73 13.44
N TYR A 47 4.77 7.44 12.19
CA TYR A 47 4.40 6.08 11.77
C TYR A 47 5.64 5.21 11.58
N ALA A 48 6.69 5.75 10.96
CA ALA A 48 7.93 5.03 10.68
C ALA A 48 8.67 4.55 11.94
N LYS A 49 8.49 5.21 13.09
CA LYS A 49 8.99 4.76 14.39
C LYS A 49 8.25 3.55 14.97
N ASN A 50 7.06 3.23 14.46
CA ASN A 50 6.14 2.27 15.06
C ASN A 50 5.96 0.98 14.24
N ILE A 51 6.76 0.77 13.21
CA ILE A 51 6.85 -0.53 12.51
C ILE A 51 7.71 -1.53 13.30
N ASP A 52 8.14 -2.62 12.66
CA ASP A 52 9.06 -3.58 13.26
C ASP A 52 10.30 -2.87 13.88
N PRO A 53 10.63 -3.09 15.17
CA PRO A 53 11.72 -2.41 15.84
C PRO A 53 13.10 -2.56 15.19
N GLU A 54 13.36 -3.67 14.49
CA GLU A 54 14.62 -3.90 13.78
C GLU A 54 14.80 -2.90 12.62
N PHE A 55 13.68 -2.53 11.99
CA PHE A 55 13.67 -1.73 10.77
C PHE A 55 13.05 -0.34 10.96
N ALA A 56 12.56 -0.03 12.16
CA ALA A 56 11.87 1.21 12.47
C ALA A 56 12.79 2.43 12.41
N TYR A 57 12.22 3.60 12.09
CA TYR A 57 12.96 4.84 12.05
C TYR A 57 13.56 5.17 13.43
N GLY A 58 14.88 5.36 13.48
CA GLY A 58 15.61 5.65 14.72
C GLY A 58 15.88 4.43 15.59
N ASN A 59 15.85 3.21 15.03
CA ASN A 59 16.31 2.02 15.73
C ASN A 59 17.79 2.14 16.13
N PRO A 60 18.25 1.35 17.12
CA PRO A 60 19.61 1.43 17.64
C PRO A 60 20.71 1.08 16.63
N GLU A 61 20.41 0.28 15.61
CA GLU A 61 21.35 -0.13 14.56
C GLU A 61 21.47 0.91 13.44
N GLY A 62 20.56 1.90 13.42
CA GLY A 62 20.57 3.02 12.48
C GLY A 62 20.03 2.69 11.08
N TYR A 63 19.50 1.49 10.85
CA TYR A 63 18.99 1.07 9.55
C TYR A 63 17.46 1.16 9.45
N PHE A 64 16.95 2.17 8.77
CA PHE A 64 15.51 2.29 8.48
C PHE A 64 15.18 1.68 7.11
N SER A 65 14.31 0.67 7.07
CA SER A 65 13.85 0.07 5.81
C SER A 65 12.68 0.85 5.22
N MET A 66 12.94 1.56 4.12
CA MET A 66 11.93 2.35 3.41
C MET A 66 10.85 1.48 2.75
N ASP A 67 11.26 0.31 2.24
CA ASP A 67 10.37 -0.62 1.54
C ASP A 67 9.45 -1.32 2.54
N LEU A 68 10.00 -1.83 3.65
CA LEU A 68 9.17 -2.41 4.71
C LEU A 68 8.17 -1.39 5.26
N PHE A 69 8.57 -0.13 5.41
CA PHE A 69 7.64 0.92 5.84
C PHE A 69 6.51 1.15 4.82
N LEU A 70 6.80 1.14 3.52
CA LEU A 70 5.78 1.18 2.47
C LEU A 70 4.82 -0.01 2.57
N TYR A 71 5.36 -1.23 2.68
CA TYR A 71 4.56 -2.44 2.71
C TYR A 71 3.75 -2.57 4.01
N THR A 72 4.27 -2.08 5.13
CA THR A 72 3.51 -1.98 6.39
C THR A 72 2.33 -1.01 6.24
N ARG A 73 2.50 0.10 5.51
CA ARG A 73 1.38 1.01 5.20
C ARG A 73 0.34 0.34 4.30
N CYS A 74 0.76 -0.51 3.35
CA CYS A 74 -0.17 -1.34 2.58
C CYS A 74 -0.98 -2.28 3.48
N CYS A 75 -0.33 -2.97 4.43
CA CYS A 75 -1.00 -3.80 5.43
C CYS A 75 -2.07 -3.01 6.23
N VAL A 76 -1.79 -1.76 6.59
CA VAL A 76 -2.77 -0.87 7.24
C VAL A 76 -4.00 -0.65 6.37
N VAL A 77 -3.83 -0.30 5.10
CA VAL A 77 -4.93 -0.05 4.17
C VAL A 77 -5.74 -1.33 3.93
N ALA A 78 -5.06 -2.46 3.79
CA ALA A 78 -5.68 -3.72 3.43
C ALA A 78 -6.48 -4.39 4.57
N ASN A 79 -6.13 -4.06 5.83
CA ASN A 79 -6.98 -4.34 7.00
C ASN A 79 -8.28 -3.51 7.02
N GLY A 80 -8.48 -2.61 6.06
CA GLY A 80 -9.73 -1.92 5.80
C GLY A 80 -9.89 -0.61 6.57
N LYS A 81 -10.96 0.11 6.23
CA LYS A 81 -11.20 1.50 6.63
C LYS A 81 -11.09 1.74 8.14
N GLY A 82 -11.69 0.89 8.97
CA GLY A 82 -11.69 1.09 10.42
C GLY A 82 -10.29 0.97 11.03
N PHE A 83 -9.47 0.04 10.54
CA PHE A 83 -8.08 -0.11 10.98
C PHE A 83 -7.23 1.06 10.49
N TYR A 84 -7.37 1.42 9.21
CA TYR A 84 -6.73 2.59 8.63
C TYR A 84 -6.99 3.87 9.44
N GLU A 85 -8.25 4.16 9.75
CA GLU A 85 -8.63 5.34 10.54
C GLU A 85 -8.08 5.29 11.97
N ASN A 86 -8.01 4.10 12.57
CA ASN A 86 -7.42 3.90 13.89
C ASN A 86 -5.93 4.24 13.91
N VAL A 87 -5.18 3.72 12.93
CA VAL A 87 -3.74 4.01 12.77
C VAL A 87 -3.51 5.49 12.47
N LEU A 88 -4.32 6.09 11.60
CA LEU A 88 -4.23 7.51 11.24
C LEU A 88 -4.37 8.43 12.47
N GLN A 89 -5.20 8.04 13.45
CA GLN A 89 -5.36 8.77 14.71
C GLN A 89 -4.31 8.41 15.76
N ASN A 90 -3.69 7.22 15.65
CA ASN A 90 -2.75 6.71 16.62
C ASN A 90 -1.62 5.90 15.94
N PRO A 91 -0.48 6.55 15.62
CA PRO A 91 0.65 5.89 14.96
C PRO A 91 1.22 4.67 15.70
N THR A 92 1.00 4.55 17.01
CA THR A 92 1.44 3.37 17.80
C THR A 92 0.71 2.08 17.43
N LYS A 93 -0.34 2.17 16.61
CA LYS A 93 -1.14 1.05 16.11
C LYS A 93 -0.67 0.51 14.77
N MET A 94 0.42 1.04 14.22
CA MET A 94 1.10 0.45 13.07
C MET A 94 1.35 -1.05 13.30
N PRO A 95 1.08 -1.91 12.31
CA PRO A 95 1.46 -3.32 12.36
C PRO A 95 2.97 -3.47 12.60
N LYS A 96 3.34 -4.48 13.39
CA LYS A 96 4.74 -4.79 13.72
C LYS A 96 5.04 -6.20 13.25
N GLY A 97 6.04 -6.35 12.40
CA GLY A 97 6.38 -7.63 11.78
C GLY A 97 5.36 -8.14 10.76
N TYR A 98 4.47 -7.27 10.28
CA TYR A 98 3.50 -7.57 9.22
C TYR A 98 3.59 -6.52 8.12
N ASP A 99 3.56 -6.98 6.88
CA ASP A 99 3.51 -6.14 5.70
C ASP A 99 2.50 -6.71 4.68
N TYR A 100 2.31 -6.01 3.56
CA TYR A 100 1.45 -6.47 2.50
C TYR A 100 1.79 -5.79 1.16
N GLU A 101 2.99 -6.06 0.65
CA GLU A 101 3.46 -5.59 -0.67
C GLU A 101 2.46 -5.85 -1.82
N PRO A 102 1.81 -7.03 -1.94
CA PRO A 102 0.99 -7.38 -3.10
C PRO A 102 -0.16 -6.39 -3.42
N LEU A 103 -0.59 -5.58 -2.44
CA LEU A 103 -1.60 -4.54 -2.69
C LEU A 103 -1.17 -3.53 -3.77
N LEU A 104 0.14 -3.26 -3.91
CA LEU A 104 0.67 -2.32 -4.90
C LEU A 104 0.50 -2.83 -6.34
N GLU A 105 0.37 -4.15 -6.53
CA GLU A 105 0.25 -4.78 -7.84
C GLU A 105 -1.20 -4.82 -8.35
N VAL A 106 -2.19 -4.67 -7.47
CA VAL A 106 -3.61 -4.86 -7.79
C VAL A 106 -4.07 -4.04 -9.00
N GLY A 107 -3.67 -2.77 -9.08
CA GLY A 107 -4.04 -1.88 -10.19
C GLY A 107 -3.51 -2.41 -11.53
N PHE A 108 -2.21 -2.72 -11.58
CA PHE A 108 -1.59 -3.27 -12.79
C PHE A 108 -2.14 -4.65 -13.15
N SER A 109 -2.25 -5.57 -12.19
CA SER A 109 -2.78 -6.92 -12.42
C SER A 109 -4.20 -6.87 -12.99
N SER A 110 -5.05 -5.96 -12.49
CA SER A 110 -6.43 -5.77 -12.97
C SER A 110 -6.46 -5.20 -14.39
N PHE A 111 -5.62 -4.20 -14.66
CA PHE A 111 -5.49 -3.61 -15.98
C PHE A 111 -4.97 -4.62 -17.01
N HIS A 112 -3.93 -5.37 -16.66
CA HIS A 112 -3.37 -6.41 -17.50
C HIS A 112 -4.39 -7.53 -17.75
N LEU A 113 -5.10 -7.98 -16.72
CA LEU A 113 -6.15 -8.99 -16.86
C LEU A 113 -7.21 -8.55 -17.89
N LYS A 114 -7.65 -7.30 -17.81
CA LYS A 114 -8.65 -6.69 -18.69
C LYS A 114 -8.17 -6.51 -20.13
N THR A 115 -7.00 -5.91 -20.30
CA THR A 115 -6.58 -5.33 -21.59
C THR A 115 -5.50 -6.13 -22.30
N LYS A 116 -4.79 -7.00 -21.56
CA LYS A 116 -3.55 -7.69 -22.00
C LYS A 116 -2.39 -6.76 -22.36
N LYS A 117 -2.49 -5.47 -22.04
CA LYS A 117 -1.44 -4.47 -22.26
C LYS A 117 -0.28 -4.63 -21.27
N SER A 118 0.87 -4.07 -21.62
CA SER A 118 2.09 -4.15 -20.80
C SER A 118 2.06 -3.23 -19.57
N PHE A 119 3.06 -3.37 -18.70
CA PHE A 119 3.28 -2.46 -17.58
C PHE A 119 3.62 -1.04 -18.03
N ASP A 120 4.39 -0.89 -19.11
CA ASP A 120 4.70 0.44 -19.66
C ASP A 120 3.43 1.17 -20.11
N GLU A 121 2.53 0.47 -20.81
CA GLU A 121 1.23 1.01 -21.21
C GLU A 121 0.33 1.35 -20.01
N TYR A 122 0.45 0.59 -18.91
CA TYR A 122 -0.22 0.92 -17.66
C TYR A 122 0.30 2.23 -17.07
N LEU A 123 1.62 2.36 -16.94
CA LEU A 123 2.26 3.56 -16.39
C LEU A 123 1.98 4.81 -17.21
N ASP A 124 1.95 4.71 -18.54
CA ASP A 124 1.64 5.83 -19.43
C ASP A 124 0.24 6.42 -19.21
N ASN A 125 -0.70 5.59 -18.74
CA ASN A 125 -2.09 5.99 -18.50
C ASN A 125 -2.39 6.24 -17.01
N ARG A 126 -1.51 5.79 -16.12
CA ARG A 126 -1.65 5.90 -14.68
C ARG A 126 -1.51 7.35 -14.23
N GLN A 127 -2.47 7.81 -13.44
CA GLN A 127 -2.48 9.17 -12.91
C GLN A 127 -2.60 9.11 -11.39
N MET A 128 -1.52 9.46 -10.70
CA MET A 128 -1.53 9.63 -9.25
C MET A 128 -1.27 11.09 -8.90
N SER A 129 -2.06 11.62 -7.97
CA SER A 129 -1.90 12.97 -7.43
C SER A 129 -0.66 13.10 -6.54
N VAL A 130 -0.25 11.99 -5.91
CA VAL A 130 0.90 11.89 -4.98
C VAL A 130 1.67 10.60 -5.22
N SER A 131 2.94 10.58 -4.82
CA SER A 131 3.71 9.35 -4.77
C SER A 131 3.40 8.60 -3.48
N TRP A 132 3.25 7.28 -3.52
CA TRP A 132 3.13 6.44 -2.32
C TRP A 132 4.48 6.18 -1.64
N GLU A 133 5.60 6.49 -2.31
CA GLU A 133 6.94 6.16 -1.88
C GLU A 133 7.26 6.81 -0.53
N THR A 134 8.09 6.13 0.25
CA THR A 134 8.56 6.64 1.54
C THR A 134 9.29 7.98 1.34
N TYR A 135 9.04 8.94 2.23
CA TYR A 135 9.48 10.35 2.12
C TYR A 135 8.75 11.21 1.09
N SER A 136 7.70 10.75 0.43
CA SER A 136 6.89 11.59 -0.47
C SER A 136 6.16 12.72 0.26
N ASN A 137 5.66 12.47 1.48
CA ASN A 137 4.97 13.46 2.31
C ASN A 137 5.94 14.30 3.13
N LYS A 138 6.62 15.22 2.47
CA LYS A 138 7.64 16.10 3.07
C LYS A 138 7.17 16.87 4.32
N SER A 139 5.86 17.04 4.52
CA SER A 139 5.32 17.74 5.69
C SER A 139 5.34 16.92 6.99
N LYS A 140 5.43 15.58 6.90
CA LYS A 140 5.35 14.66 8.06
C LYS A 140 6.70 14.02 8.44
N TRP A 141 7.81 14.43 7.82
CA TRP A 141 9.17 13.88 8.03
C TRP A 141 10.10 14.81 8.82
#